data_AF-A0A7L5AIE8-F1
#
_entry.id   AF-A0A7L5AIE8-F1
#
_cell.length_a   1.000
_cell.length_b   1.000
_cell.length_c   1.000
_cell.angle_alpha   90.00
_cell.angle_beta   90.00
_cell.angle_gamma   90.00
#
_symmetry.space_group_name_H-M   'P 1'
#
loop_
_entity.id
_entity.type
_entity.pdbx_description
1 polymer ?
#
loop_
_entity_poly.entity_id
_entity_poly.type
_entity_poly.pdbx_seq_one_letter_code
_entity_poly.pdbx_strand_id
1 'polypeptide(L)' 'MVTVMPSRASTMESIPSWGTKNCGKFATWQEVQAWFDTYYPHYGNVAWLEFDNDRDACERLPDYS' A
#
# COMPACT_ATOMS: atom_id res chain seq x y z
N MET A 1 -36.44 -16.04 -14.67
CA MET A 1 -35.84 -14.89 -13.95
C MET A 1 -34.41 -15.28 -13.58
N VAL A 2 -33.43 -14.79 -14.32
CA VAL A 2 -32.01 -15.04 -14.01
C VAL A 2 -31.65 -14.07 -12.89
N THR A 3 -31.56 -14.56 -11.67
CA THR A 3 -30.95 -13.79 -10.58
C THR A 3 -29.48 -13.66 -10.91
N VAL A 4 -29.07 -12.50 -11.43
CA VAL A 4 -27.67 -12.13 -11.57
C VAL A 4 -27.10 -12.10 -10.15
N MET A 5 -26.39 -13.15 -9.76
CA MET A 5 -25.57 -13.15 -8.55
C MET A 5 -24.56 -12.00 -8.72
N PRO A 6 -24.50 -11.03 -7.80
CA PRO A 6 -23.47 -10.02 -7.87
C PRO A 6 -22.13 -10.76 -7.70
N SER A 7 -21.29 -10.67 -8.73
CA SER A 7 -19.93 -11.18 -8.71
C SER A 7 -19.26 -10.66 -7.44
N ARG A 8 -19.05 -11.55 -6.45
CA ARG A 8 -18.30 -11.23 -5.22
C ARG A 8 -16.81 -11.16 -5.57
N ALA A 9 -16.44 -10.12 -6.30
CA ALA A 9 -15.11 -9.54 -6.29
C ALA A 9 -15.11 -8.43 -5.24
N SER A 10 -15.24 -8.79 -3.97
CA SER A 10 -15.17 -7.85 -2.84
C SER A 10 -14.98 -8.68 -1.56
N THR A 11 -14.13 -8.21 -0.65
CA THR A 11 -13.74 -8.83 0.63
C THR A 11 -12.54 -9.81 0.62
N MET A 12 -11.51 -9.52 -0.18
CA MET A 12 -10.13 -9.87 0.22
C MET A 12 -9.22 -8.67 -0.04
N GLU A 13 -9.59 -7.54 0.55
CA GLU A 13 -8.68 -6.40 0.76
C GLU A 13 -8.25 -6.46 2.24
N SER A 14 -7.67 -7.58 2.68
CA SER A 14 -7.62 -7.90 4.12
C SER A 14 -6.24 -7.97 4.75
N ILE A 15 -5.17 -7.76 4.00
CA ILE A 15 -3.85 -7.35 4.50
C ILE A 15 -3.24 -6.49 3.39
N PRO A 16 -2.46 -5.43 3.68
CA PRO A 16 -1.39 -4.95 2.82
C PRO A 16 -0.62 -6.09 2.15
N SER A 17 -1.13 -6.58 1.03
CA SER A 17 -0.51 -7.68 0.33
C SER A 17 0.85 -7.19 -0.12
N TRP A 18 1.88 -7.82 0.43
CA TRP A 18 3.32 -7.68 0.18
C TRP A 18 3.69 -7.59 -1.31
N GLY A 19 2.80 -7.96 -2.24
CA GLY A 19 3.01 -7.84 -3.70
C GLY A 19 2.15 -6.81 -4.42
N THR A 20 1.20 -6.14 -3.76
CA THR A 20 0.19 -5.27 -4.41
C THR A 20 0.35 -3.79 -4.08
N LYS A 21 1.10 -3.45 -3.04
CA LYS A 21 1.45 -2.08 -2.66
C LYS A 21 2.96 -1.93 -2.79
N ASN A 22 3.40 -1.10 -3.74
CA ASN A 22 4.80 -0.75 -3.98
C ASN A 22 4.85 0.74 -4.40
N CYS A 23 6.05 1.33 -4.45
CA CYS A 23 6.21 2.77 -4.74
C CYS A 23 5.52 3.22 -6.05
N GLY A 24 5.46 2.35 -7.08
CA GLY A 24 4.81 2.66 -8.35
C GLY A 24 3.28 2.57 -8.34
N LYS A 25 2.66 2.25 -7.20
CA LYS A 25 1.20 2.23 -7.02
C LYS A 25 0.64 3.52 -6.43
N PHE A 26 1.50 4.39 -5.95
CA PHE A 26 1.12 5.66 -5.36
C PHE A 26 1.44 6.77 -6.34
N ALA A 27 0.56 7.78 -6.39
CA ALA A 27 0.77 8.91 -7.28
C ALA A 27 1.80 9.89 -6.70
N THR A 28 1.92 9.93 -5.37
CA THR A 28 2.82 10.82 -4.64
C THR A 28 3.47 10.14 -3.44
N TRP A 29 4.61 10.68 -3.02
CA TRP A 29 5.29 10.36 -1.78
C TRP A 29 4.37 10.53 -0.56
N GLN A 30 3.55 11.60 -0.51
CA GLN A 30 2.63 11.77 0.63
C GLN A 30 1.60 10.65 0.74
N GLU A 31 1.09 10.13 -0.40
CA GLU A 31 0.11 9.04 -0.40
C GLU A 31 0.72 7.75 0.13
N VAL A 32 1.95 7.44 -0.28
CA VAL A 32 2.67 6.25 0.21
C VAL A 32 3.12 6.39 1.65
N GLN A 33 3.54 7.58 2.09
CA GLN A 33 3.92 7.83 3.48
C GLN A 33 2.71 7.68 4.41
N ALA A 34 1.57 8.28 4.06
CA ALA A 34 0.34 8.15 4.85
C ALA A 34 -0.11 6.68 4.96
N TRP A 35 0.03 5.93 3.88
CA TRP A 35 -0.23 4.50 3.89
C TRP A 35 0.77 3.76 4.79
N PHE A 36 2.07 4.03 4.65
CA PHE A 36 3.12 3.41 5.45
C PHE A 36 2.90 3.66 6.94
N ASP A 37 2.66 4.91 7.35
CA ASP A 37 2.40 5.30 8.74
C ASP A 37 1.17 4.59 9.33
N THR A 38 0.14 4.36 8.50
CA THR A 38 -1.08 3.65 8.93
C THR A 38 -0.82 2.18 9.24
N TYR A 39 0.05 1.52 8.47
CA TYR A 39 0.22 0.07 8.53
C TYR A 39 1.49 -0.38 9.25
N TYR A 40 2.53 0.45 9.30
CA TYR A 40 3.81 0.13 9.93
C TYR A 40 3.69 -0.29 11.40
N PRO A 41 2.84 0.34 12.26
CA PRO A 41 2.69 -0.10 13.66
C PRO A 41 2.12 -1.51 13.82
N HIS A 42 1.40 -2.01 12.81
CA HIS A 42 0.71 -3.30 12.86
C HIS A 42 1.50 -4.40 12.17
N TYR A 43 2.16 -4.06 11.07
CA TYR A 43 2.77 -5.04 10.16
C TYR A 43 4.27 -4.80 9.95
N GLY A 44 4.78 -3.60 10.26
CA GLY A 44 6.12 -3.17 9.89
C GLY A 44 6.23 -2.88 8.39
N ASN A 45 7.45 -2.90 7.87
CA ASN A 45 7.75 -2.65 6.46
C ASN A 45 7.41 -3.85 5.54
N VAL A 46 6.14 -4.29 5.53
CA VAL A 46 5.68 -5.48 4.77
C VAL A 46 5.65 -5.29 3.26
N ALA A 47 5.59 -4.04 2.81
CA ALA A 47 5.54 -3.69 1.40
C ALA A 47 6.91 -3.27 0.85
N TRP A 48 7.98 -3.37 1.65
CA TRP A 48 9.35 -2.98 1.28
C TRP A 48 9.38 -1.58 0.64
N LEU A 49 8.64 -0.65 1.26
CA LEU A 49 8.52 0.72 0.78
C LEU A 49 9.70 1.57 1.27
N GLU A 50 10.24 1.23 2.43
CA GLU A 50 11.39 1.86 3.07
C GLU A 50 12.60 0.90 2.95
N PHE A 51 13.83 1.41 2.83
CA PHE A 51 15.02 0.58 2.60
C PHE A 51 16.22 0.80 3.55
N ASP A 52 16.28 1.89 4.30
CA ASP A 52 17.42 2.30 5.14
C ASP A 52 17.07 2.47 6.65
N ASN A 53 15.84 2.14 7.00
CA ASN A 53 15.22 2.06 8.31
C ASN A 53 15.05 3.42 9.02
N ASP A 54 14.79 4.47 8.25
CA ASP A 54 14.50 5.83 8.73
C ASP A 54 13.00 6.14 8.93
N ARG A 55 12.13 5.26 8.42
CA ARG A 55 10.65 5.35 8.37
C ARG A 55 10.08 6.28 7.28
N ASP A 56 10.88 6.65 6.29
CA ASP A 56 10.41 7.35 5.11
C ASP A 56 10.20 6.36 3.95
N ALA A 57 8.97 6.34 3.45
CA ALA A 57 8.55 5.40 2.43
C ALA A 57 8.87 5.93 1.04
N CYS A 58 9.51 5.12 0.21
CA CYS A 58 9.71 5.40 -1.21
C CYS A 58 10.38 6.74 -1.51
N GLU A 59 11.46 7.07 -0.80
CA GLU A 59 12.31 8.27 -0.99
C GLU A 59 12.89 8.44 -2.40
N ARG A 60 12.72 7.44 -3.27
CA ARG A 60 13.10 7.47 -4.69
C ARG A 60 12.00 8.04 -5.59
N LEU A 61 10.84 8.39 -5.04
CA LEU A 61 9.77 9.04 -5.79
C LEU A 61 10.19 10.47 -6.17
N PRO A 62 9.82 10.93 -7.37
CA PRO A 62 10.28 12.22 -7.90
C PRO A 62 9.76 13.44 -7.13
N ASP A 63 8.72 13.26 -6.31
CA ASP A 63 8.11 14.29 -5.47
C ASP A 63 8.54 14.22 -4.00
N TYR A 64 9.53 13.39 -3.67
CA TYR A 64 10.19 13.39 -2.37
C TYR A 64 10.98 14.69 -2.19
N SER A 65 10.66 15.48 -1.15
CA SER A 65 11.28 16.78 -0.87
C SER A 65 11.35 17.10 0.61
#